data_AF-A0A1Y1W4R8-F1
#
_entry.id   AF-A0A1Y1W4R8-F1
#
_cell.length_a   1.000
_cell.length_b   1.000
_cell.length_c   1.000
_cell.angle_alpha   90.00
_cell.angle_beta   90.00
_cell.angle_gamma   90.00
#
_symmetry.space_group_name_H-M   'P 1'
#
loop_
_entity.id
_entity.type
_entity.pdbx_description
1 polymer ?
#
loop_
_entity_poly.entity_id
_entity_poly.type
_entity_poly.pdbx_seq_one_letter_code
_entity_poly.pdbx_strand_id
1 'polypeptide(L)'
;MPDISDARYTSNGIEQQGFVQQSDIFMDSCVVEIPDSYTLMDQLHNITPFDRLHRVFGDGYSFKYIRCSTSVTNGNVSVYKVSAPNVAIADPALTDIFLRMHQEHVFLQNYDITMDCLNISSRAIVKEFLLDNGISSKDILDDENKVGANCISWFTEEDEIRIRNKLYNKFVQLLESGEVRNQLTSKLSELVMPTSQQFGETLVACRNEGLMRLELTVHSPELKEVEWNTNLIVNTLEFLHNCRTFATSYEKQWMALVDQIHNKHTLCIYFHKEHSLGYCHWFNKTTKEISQKWLAI
;
A
#
# COMPACT_ATOMS: atom_id res chain seq x y z
N MET A 1 -26.02 -4.20 10.95
CA MET A 1 -24.69 -4.32 11.57
C MET A 1 -23.96 -5.45 10.87
N PRO A 2 -22.79 -5.23 10.23
CA PRO A 2 -22.05 -6.35 9.69
C PRO A 2 -21.52 -7.17 10.86
N ASP A 3 -21.90 -8.43 10.85
CA ASP A 3 -21.64 -9.43 11.87
C ASP A 3 -20.13 -9.70 12.00
N ILE A 4 -19.61 -9.55 13.23
CA ILE A 4 -18.21 -9.73 13.63
C ILE A 4 -17.91 -11.24 13.84
N SER A 5 -18.84 -12.12 13.47
CA SER A 5 -18.86 -13.54 13.85
C SER A 5 -17.72 -14.42 13.31
N ASP A 6 -16.94 -13.94 12.32
CA ASP A 6 -15.86 -14.74 11.70
C ASP A 6 -14.43 -14.24 11.94
N ALA A 7 -14.21 -13.13 12.64
CA ALA A 7 -12.86 -12.73 13.07
C ALA A 7 -12.49 -13.41 14.39
N ARG A 8 -12.49 -14.74 14.41
CA ARG A 8 -12.18 -15.52 15.63
C ARG A 8 -10.71 -15.94 15.66
N TYR A 9 -9.93 -15.04 16.27
CA TYR A 9 -8.73 -15.32 17.05
C TYR A 9 -7.46 -15.80 16.32
N THR A 10 -6.34 -15.72 17.05
CA THR A 10 -5.09 -16.45 16.77
C THR A 10 -5.36 -17.92 16.48
N SER A 11 -4.40 -18.65 15.90
CA SER A 11 -4.44 -20.13 15.84
C SER A 11 -4.79 -20.78 17.19
N ASN A 12 -4.63 -20.04 18.30
CA ASN A 12 -4.89 -20.46 19.68
C ASN A 12 -6.04 -19.73 20.40
N GLY A 13 -6.87 -18.93 19.74
CA GLY A 13 -8.06 -18.37 20.42
C GLY A 13 -7.85 -17.06 21.21
N ILE A 14 -6.77 -16.30 20.99
CA ILE A 14 -6.42 -15.14 21.83
C ILE A 14 -6.63 -13.80 21.08
N GLU A 15 -7.25 -12.83 21.75
CA GLU A 15 -7.33 -11.42 21.37
C GLU A 15 -6.07 -10.69 21.87
N GLN A 16 -5.47 -9.82 21.05
CA GLN A 16 -4.32 -9.02 21.47
C GLN A 16 -4.70 -7.54 21.57
N GLN A 17 -4.10 -6.86 22.54
CA GLN A 17 -4.09 -5.40 22.58
C GLN A 17 -2.76 -4.97 21.95
N GLY A 18 -2.85 -4.24 20.85
CA GLY A 18 -1.70 -3.63 20.19
C GLY A 18 -1.11 -4.36 19.00
N PHE A 19 -0.30 -3.60 18.27
CA PHE A 19 0.55 -4.10 17.19
C PHE A 19 1.90 -4.54 17.76
N VAL A 20 2.43 -5.65 17.25
CA VAL A 20 3.79 -6.10 17.55
C VAL A 20 4.67 -5.88 16.33
N GLN A 21 5.83 -5.27 16.51
CA GLN A 21 6.77 -4.98 15.43
C GLN A 21 7.49 -6.25 14.97
N GLN A 22 7.64 -6.43 13.65
CA GLN A 22 8.37 -7.57 13.08
C GLN A 22 9.57 -7.17 12.21
N SER A 23 9.63 -5.92 11.73
CA SER A 23 10.50 -5.55 10.61
C SER A 23 11.09 -4.15 10.72
N ASP A 24 12.11 -3.90 9.88
CA ASP A 24 12.74 -2.60 9.67
C ASP A 24 11.80 -1.62 8.95
N ILE A 25 12.15 -0.34 8.98
CA ILE A 25 11.41 0.74 8.32
C ILE A 25 11.94 0.92 6.89
N PHE A 26 11.05 0.92 5.90
CA PHE A 26 11.40 1.02 4.49
C PHE A 26 10.80 2.27 3.84
N MET A 27 11.52 2.88 2.90
CA MET A 27 10.92 3.79 1.93
C MET A 27 10.24 2.95 0.84
N ASP A 28 8.91 3.05 0.72
CA ASP A 28 8.12 2.29 -0.26
C ASP A 28 8.03 3.05 -1.59
N SER A 29 7.81 4.37 -1.52
CA SER A 29 7.77 5.20 -2.71
C SER A 29 8.00 6.66 -2.40
N CYS A 30 8.28 7.45 -3.44
CA CYS A 30 8.23 8.90 -3.34
C CYS A 30 7.51 9.51 -4.54
N VAL A 31 6.98 10.71 -4.34
CA VAL A 31 6.41 11.52 -5.40
C VAL A 31 7.35 12.67 -5.67
N VAL A 32 7.73 12.81 -6.93
CA VAL A 32 8.66 13.84 -7.38
C VAL A 32 8.05 14.66 -8.49
N GLU A 33 8.53 15.89 -8.63
CA GLU A 33 8.17 16.81 -9.70
C GLU A 33 9.40 17.23 -10.50
N ILE A 34 9.21 17.33 -11.82
CA ILE A 34 10.20 17.81 -12.76
C ILE A 34 9.63 19.07 -13.42
N PRO A 35 10.26 20.25 -13.27
CA PRO A 35 9.74 21.49 -13.83
C PRO A 35 9.84 21.53 -15.35
N ASP A 36 8.78 22.00 -16.00
CA ASP A 36 8.70 22.10 -17.46
C ASP A 36 9.72 23.11 -18.01
N SER A 37 10.20 24.06 -17.20
CA SER A 37 11.29 24.98 -17.58
C SER A 37 12.57 24.25 -17.98
N TYR A 38 12.82 23.07 -17.41
CA TYR A 38 13.97 22.23 -17.77
C TYR A 38 13.69 21.35 -18.98
N THR A 39 12.42 21.09 -19.31
CA THR A 39 12.07 20.31 -20.52
C THR A 39 12.45 21.00 -21.82
N LEU A 40 12.58 22.34 -21.84
CA LEU A 40 13.05 23.08 -23.02
C LEU A 40 14.55 22.89 -23.29
N MET A 41 15.37 22.84 -22.23
CA MET A 41 16.80 22.50 -22.32
C MET A 41 16.98 21.03 -22.71
N ASP A 42 16.11 20.16 -22.19
CA ASP A 42 16.13 18.74 -22.48
C ASP A 42 15.79 18.40 -23.93
N GLN A 43 14.87 19.17 -24.54
CA GLN A 43 14.57 19.05 -25.97
C GLN A 43 15.78 19.34 -26.86
N LEU A 44 16.68 20.25 -26.44
CA LEU A 44 17.92 20.53 -27.18
C LEU A 44 18.94 19.39 -27.07
N HIS A 45 18.84 18.55 -26.03
CA HIS A 45 19.77 17.45 -25.75
C HIS A 45 19.14 16.05 -25.86
N ASN A 46 17.89 15.94 -26.34
CA ASN A 46 17.10 14.69 -26.39
C ASN A 46 17.04 13.94 -25.04
N ILE A 47 16.98 14.67 -23.93
CA ILE A 47 16.82 14.07 -22.60
C ILE A 47 15.32 13.96 -22.31
N THR A 48 14.86 12.80 -21.85
CA THR A 48 13.47 12.63 -21.40
C THR A 48 13.38 12.77 -19.87
N PRO A 49 12.19 13.07 -19.32
CA PRO A 49 11.97 13.02 -17.88
C PRO A 49 12.33 11.66 -17.26
N PHE A 50 12.12 10.56 -17.99
CA PHE A 50 12.52 9.22 -17.54
C PHE A 50 14.04 9.07 -17.48
N ASP A 51 14.80 9.65 -18.41
CA ASP A 51 16.27 9.62 -18.34
C ASP A 51 16.79 10.32 -17.09
N ARG A 52 16.18 11.45 -16.69
CA ARG A 52 16.50 12.12 -15.41
C ARG A 52 16.22 11.23 -14.22
N LEU A 53 15.05 10.59 -14.19
CA LEU A 53 14.70 9.65 -13.12
C LEU A 53 15.66 8.47 -13.06
N HIS A 54 16.05 7.89 -14.20
CA HIS A 54 17.06 6.82 -14.24
C HIS A 54 18.44 7.28 -13.75
N ARG A 55 18.88 8.51 -14.05
CA ARG A 55 20.15 9.04 -13.51
C ARG A 55 20.14 9.22 -11.99
N VAL A 56 18.98 9.57 -11.43
CA VAL A 56 18.82 9.75 -9.99
C VAL A 56 18.73 8.42 -9.25
N PHE A 57 17.79 7.57 -9.68
CA PHE A 57 17.36 6.37 -8.96
C PHE A 57 17.99 5.07 -9.48
N GLY A 58 18.36 5.01 -10.76
CA GLY A 58 18.90 3.80 -11.40
C GLY A 58 17.82 2.76 -11.76
N ASP A 59 18.27 1.61 -12.24
CA ASP A 59 17.43 0.57 -12.86
C ASP A 59 16.63 -0.29 -11.86
N GLY A 60 16.87 -0.13 -10.56
CA GLY A 60 16.13 -0.83 -9.51
C GLY A 60 14.76 -0.24 -9.21
N TYR A 61 14.49 0.98 -9.67
CA TYR A 61 13.26 1.71 -9.35
C TYR A 61 12.27 1.65 -10.50
N SER A 62 10.98 1.75 -10.18
CA SER A 62 9.93 1.88 -11.19
C SER A 62 9.32 3.27 -11.15
N PHE A 63 9.02 3.81 -12.33
CA PHE A 63 8.54 5.17 -12.50
C PHE A 63 7.16 5.17 -13.13
N LYS A 64 6.26 5.98 -12.57
CA LYS A 64 4.90 6.15 -13.09
C LYS A 64 4.55 7.61 -13.18
N TYR A 65 4.27 8.09 -14.40
CA TYR A 65 3.69 9.42 -14.59
C TYR A 65 2.31 9.50 -13.92
N ILE A 66 2.09 10.56 -13.15
CA ILE A 66 0.82 10.81 -12.45
C ILE A 66 0.00 11.85 -13.21
N ARG A 67 0.56 13.06 -13.37
CA ARG A 67 -0.13 14.23 -13.94
C ARG A 67 0.83 15.40 -14.17
N CYS A 68 0.37 16.38 -14.93
CA CYS A 68 0.90 17.74 -14.88
C CYS A 68 0.18 18.54 -13.79
N SER A 69 0.88 19.47 -13.15
CA SER A 69 0.31 20.41 -12.18
C SER A 69 1.09 21.71 -12.16
N THR A 70 0.54 22.72 -11.47
CA THR A 70 1.28 23.95 -11.17
C THR A 70 1.75 23.89 -9.72
N SER A 71 3.06 23.75 -9.55
CA SER A 71 3.76 23.86 -8.27
C SER A 71 3.91 25.33 -7.89
N VAL A 72 3.75 25.63 -6.59
CA VAL A 72 3.90 27.00 -6.06
C VAL A 72 5.34 27.48 -6.22
N THR A 73 6.30 26.59 -6.04
CA THR A 73 7.74 26.89 -6.10
C THR A 73 8.29 26.77 -7.51
N ASN A 74 7.84 25.77 -8.27
CA ASN A 74 8.50 25.35 -9.51
C ASN A 74 7.70 25.67 -10.79
N GLY A 75 6.53 26.30 -10.68
CA GLY A 75 5.69 26.63 -11.83
C GLY A 75 5.04 25.37 -12.43
N ASN A 76 4.96 25.28 -13.76
CA ASN A 76 4.40 24.07 -14.38
C ASN A 76 5.37 22.90 -14.23
N VAL A 77 4.85 21.78 -13.74
CA VAL A 77 5.63 20.58 -13.43
C VAL A 77 4.94 19.33 -13.93
N SER A 78 5.74 18.33 -14.25
CA SER A 78 5.31 16.96 -14.46
C SER A 78 5.59 16.13 -13.20
N VAL A 79 4.57 15.45 -12.69
CA VAL A 79 4.61 14.70 -11.41
C VAL A 79 4.70 13.20 -11.67
N TYR A 80 5.63 12.56 -10.99
CA TYR A 80 5.92 11.13 -11.11
C TYR A 80 5.90 10.46 -9.74
N LYS A 81 5.38 9.23 -9.69
CA LYS A 81 5.58 8.30 -8.56
C LYS A 81 6.80 7.44 -8.87
N VAL A 82 7.71 7.35 -7.91
CA VAL A 82 8.90 6.51 -7.94
C VAL A 82 8.72 5.45 -6.86
N SER A 83 8.57 4.18 -7.26
CA SER A 83 8.45 3.07 -6.32
C SER A 83 9.83 2.46 -6.05
N ALA A 84 10.13 2.28 -4.75
CA ALA A 84 11.41 1.80 -4.25
C ALA A 84 11.29 0.35 -3.78
N PRO A 85 12.11 -0.58 -4.28
CA PRO A 85 12.03 -1.98 -3.86
C PRO A 85 12.73 -2.17 -2.50
N ASN A 86 11.96 -2.20 -1.41
CA ASN A 86 12.44 -2.58 -0.06
C ASN A 86 13.71 -1.83 0.40
N VAL A 87 13.80 -0.53 0.13
CA VAL A 87 14.97 0.26 0.53
C VAL A 87 14.80 0.69 1.98
N ALA A 88 15.70 0.24 2.86
CA ALA A 88 15.64 0.63 4.27
C ALA A 88 15.82 2.15 4.39
N ILE A 89 15.06 2.79 5.29
CA ILE A 89 15.18 4.25 5.48
C ILE A 89 16.58 4.67 5.97
N ALA A 90 17.29 3.75 6.61
CA ALA A 90 18.66 3.93 7.08
C ALA A 90 19.73 3.62 6.02
N ASP A 91 19.34 3.23 4.80
CA ASP A 91 20.28 2.93 3.73
C ASP A 91 21.02 4.21 3.29
N PRO A 92 22.36 4.27 3.41
CA PRO A 92 23.15 5.43 2.97
C PRO A 92 22.94 5.81 1.50
N ALA A 93 22.53 4.86 0.65
CA ALA A 93 22.24 5.12 -0.75
C ALA A 93 21.09 6.13 -0.95
N LEU A 94 20.18 6.25 0.03
CA LEU A 94 19.12 7.25 -0.01
C LEU A 94 19.70 8.67 0.02
N THR A 95 20.68 8.94 0.89
CA THR A 95 21.35 10.24 0.94
C THR A 95 21.94 10.63 -0.41
N ASP A 96 22.60 9.68 -1.08
CA ASP A 96 23.17 9.92 -2.42
C ASP A 96 22.09 10.16 -3.48
N ILE A 97 20.95 9.48 -3.40
CA ILE A 97 19.79 9.70 -4.29
C ILE A 97 19.26 11.13 -4.14
N PHE A 98 19.07 11.61 -2.91
CA PHE A 98 18.55 12.96 -2.67
C PHE A 98 19.53 14.06 -3.11
N LEU A 99 20.84 13.82 -2.99
CA LEU A 99 21.86 14.73 -3.54
C LEU A 99 21.79 14.77 -5.08
N ARG A 100 21.63 13.62 -5.75
CA ARG A 100 21.48 13.55 -7.21
C ARG A 100 20.17 14.18 -7.69
N MET A 101 19.09 14.06 -6.93
CA MET A 101 17.81 14.70 -7.26
C MET A 101 17.99 16.21 -7.49
N HIS A 102 18.71 16.89 -6.61
CA HIS A 102 19.00 18.31 -6.76
C HIS A 102 19.79 18.63 -8.04
N GLN A 103 20.82 17.82 -8.34
CA GLN A 103 21.67 17.98 -9.54
C GLN A 103 20.90 17.76 -10.83
N GLU A 104 19.96 16.81 -10.84
CA GLU A 104 19.13 16.48 -12.00
C GLU A 104 17.80 17.26 -12.04
N HIS A 105 17.62 18.27 -11.17
CA HIS A 105 16.42 19.11 -11.08
C HIS A 105 15.11 18.31 -10.89
N VAL A 106 15.20 17.27 -10.06
CA VAL A 106 14.06 16.46 -9.62
C VAL A 106 13.75 16.86 -8.17
N PHE A 107 12.52 17.29 -7.89
CA PHE A 107 12.15 17.82 -6.59
C PHE A 107 11.16 16.90 -5.88
N LEU A 108 11.38 16.64 -4.59
CA LEU A 108 10.48 15.82 -3.79
C LEU A 108 9.19 16.59 -3.46
N GLN A 109 8.04 15.92 -3.52
CA GLN A 109 6.78 16.42 -2.98
C GLN A 109 6.41 15.73 -1.66
N ASN A 110 6.64 14.43 -1.61
CA ASN A 110 6.39 13.57 -0.46
C ASN A 110 7.06 12.22 -0.65
N TYR A 111 7.16 11.47 0.43
CA TYR A 111 7.64 10.09 0.42
C TYR A 111 6.84 9.25 1.41
N ASP A 112 6.68 7.97 1.06
CA ASP A 112 6.00 6.96 1.85
C ASP A 112 7.05 6.13 2.58
N ILE A 113 7.01 6.14 3.91
CA ILE A 113 7.71 5.16 4.75
C ILE A 113 6.73 4.11 5.22
N THR A 114 7.18 2.86 5.30
CA THR A 114 6.33 1.72 5.66
C THR A 114 6.98 0.86 6.72
N MET A 115 6.13 0.25 7.53
CA MET A 115 6.51 -0.80 8.47
C MET A 115 5.42 -1.87 8.52
N ASP A 116 5.83 -3.13 8.48
CA ASP A 116 4.91 -4.24 8.70
C ASP A 116 4.74 -4.52 10.21
N CYS A 117 3.49 -4.67 10.60
CA CYS A 117 3.04 -4.90 11.97
C CYS A 117 2.35 -6.27 12.04
N LEU A 118 2.68 -7.05 13.06
CA LEU A 118 1.95 -8.27 13.39
C LEU A 118 0.54 -7.92 13.86
N ASN A 119 -0.35 -8.88 13.63
CA ASN A 119 -1.79 -8.79 13.89
C ASN A 119 -2.52 -7.89 12.90
N ILE A 120 -3.82 -8.13 12.80
CA ILE A 120 -4.73 -7.37 11.97
C ILE A 120 -5.77 -6.63 12.82
N SER A 121 -6.32 -5.55 12.28
CA SER A 121 -7.49 -4.88 12.86
C SER A 121 -8.43 -4.45 11.74
N SER A 122 -9.67 -4.11 12.09
CA SER A 122 -10.67 -3.64 11.12
C SER A 122 -10.71 -2.12 11.09
N ARG A 123 -11.13 -1.54 9.95
CA ARG A 123 -11.36 -0.10 9.84
C ARG A 123 -12.28 0.43 10.94
N ALA A 124 -13.31 -0.32 11.32
CA ALA A 124 -14.26 0.10 12.36
C ALA A 124 -13.58 0.21 13.73
N ILE A 125 -12.79 -0.80 14.12
CA ILE A 125 -12.06 -0.83 15.39
C ILE A 125 -11.02 0.29 15.45
N VAL A 126 -10.23 0.46 14.38
CA VAL A 126 -9.22 1.51 14.33
C VAL A 126 -9.89 2.89 14.34
N LYS A 127 -11.01 3.08 13.62
CA LYS A 127 -11.75 4.35 13.63
C LYS A 127 -12.28 4.71 15.01
N GLU A 128 -12.87 3.74 15.73
CA GLU A 128 -13.34 3.94 17.10
C GLU A 128 -12.16 4.35 18.00
N PHE A 129 -11.06 3.59 17.95
CA PHE A 129 -9.85 3.90 18.70
C PHE A 129 -9.30 5.30 18.40
N LEU A 130 -9.22 5.70 17.13
CA LEU A 130 -8.75 7.03 16.73
C LEU A 130 -9.61 8.15 17.33
N LEU A 131 -10.93 8.01 17.27
CA LEU A 131 -11.87 8.99 17.82
C LEU A 131 -11.75 9.09 19.35
N ASP A 132 -11.64 7.94 20.02
CA ASP A 132 -11.51 7.87 21.49
C ASP A 132 -10.19 8.49 21.99
N ASN A 133 -9.16 8.51 21.13
CA ASN A 133 -7.84 9.05 21.45
C ASN A 133 -7.58 10.42 20.80
N GLY A 134 -8.65 11.16 20.47
CA GLY A 134 -8.59 12.59 20.15
C GLY A 134 -8.33 12.93 18.68
N ILE A 135 -8.27 11.95 17.77
CA ILE A 135 -8.22 12.22 16.33
C ILE A 135 -9.60 12.65 15.85
N SER A 136 -9.69 13.81 15.21
CA SER A 136 -10.96 14.33 14.70
C SER A 136 -11.51 13.45 13.58
N SER A 137 -12.83 13.30 13.53
CA SER A 137 -13.50 12.63 12.40
C SER A 137 -13.22 13.29 11.05
N LYS A 138 -12.84 14.58 11.03
CA LYS A 138 -12.45 15.32 9.83
C LYS A 138 -11.08 14.93 9.31
N ASP A 139 -10.20 14.45 10.19
CA ASP A 139 -8.85 14.03 9.87
C ASP A 139 -8.80 12.56 9.45
N ILE A 140 -9.86 11.79 9.74
CA ILE A 140 -10.05 10.43 9.24
C ILE A 140 -10.69 10.49 7.85
N LEU A 141 -10.02 9.93 6.85
CA LEU A 141 -10.49 9.90 5.47
C LEU A 141 -11.73 9.00 5.33
N ASP A 142 -12.83 9.56 4.84
CA ASP A 142 -14.05 8.80 4.53
C ASP A 142 -14.02 8.25 3.09
N ASP A 143 -13.23 7.20 2.91
CA ASP A 143 -12.92 6.58 1.62
C ASP A 143 -13.24 5.08 1.59
N GLU A 144 -14.08 4.58 2.51
CA GLU A 144 -14.44 3.16 2.60
C GLU A 144 -14.96 2.61 1.27
N ASN A 145 -15.76 3.40 0.54
CA ASN A 145 -16.27 3.06 -0.79
C ASN A 145 -15.20 3.00 -1.89
N LYS A 146 -13.94 3.31 -1.59
CA LYS A 146 -12.81 3.25 -2.54
C LYS A 146 -11.79 2.22 -2.12
N VAL A 147 -11.45 2.17 -0.82
CA VAL A 147 -10.38 1.33 -0.28
C VAL A 147 -10.86 0.14 0.54
N GLY A 148 -12.19 0.01 0.70
CA GLY A 148 -12.81 -1.06 1.48
C GLY A 148 -12.68 -0.90 3.00
N ALA A 149 -13.13 -1.92 3.72
CA ALA A 149 -13.16 -1.94 5.20
C ALA A 149 -11.85 -2.43 5.83
N ASN A 150 -10.83 -2.76 5.03
CA ASN A 150 -9.54 -3.29 5.48
C ASN A 150 -8.42 -2.25 5.44
N CYS A 151 -8.76 -1.02 5.05
CA CYS A 151 -7.84 0.10 4.97
C CYS A 151 -8.48 1.31 5.66
N ILE A 152 -7.68 2.03 6.45
CA ILE A 152 -8.05 3.31 7.04
C ILE A 152 -6.90 4.28 6.86
N SER A 153 -7.24 5.54 6.63
CA SER A 153 -6.25 6.62 6.59
C SER A 153 -6.71 7.77 7.46
N TRP A 154 -5.76 8.42 8.13
CA TRP A 154 -6.00 9.64 8.90
C TRP A 154 -4.80 10.57 8.81
N PHE A 155 -5.03 11.86 9.05
CA PHE A 155 -3.98 12.86 9.06
C PHE A 155 -3.55 13.17 10.50
N THR A 156 -2.24 13.38 10.66
CA THR A 156 -1.62 14.00 11.84
C THR A 156 -0.67 15.10 11.37
N GLU A 157 -0.17 15.89 12.31
CA GLU A 157 0.87 16.89 12.07
C GLU A 157 2.02 16.63 13.04
N GLU A 158 3.25 16.66 12.54
CA GLU A 158 4.49 16.54 13.31
C GLU A 158 5.43 17.64 12.80
N ASP A 159 5.92 18.53 13.66
CA ASP A 159 6.79 19.66 13.26
C ASP A 159 6.26 20.49 12.07
N GLU A 160 4.96 20.82 12.07
CA GLU A 160 4.26 21.52 10.97
C GLU A 160 4.21 20.73 9.63
N ILE A 161 4.69 19.50 9.62
CA ILE A 161 4.63 18.60 8.48
C ILE A 161 3.36 17.78 8.59
N ARG A 162 2.52 17.88 7.57
CA ARG A 162 1.33 17.05 7.46
C ARG A 162 1.73 15.61 7.14
N ILE A 163 1.24 14.67 7.94
CA ILE A 163 1.49 13.23 7.76
C ILE A 163 0.17 12.56 7.43
N ARG A 164 0.15 11.76 6.36
CA ARG A 164 -0.96 10.84 6.12
C ARG A 164 -0.58 9.47 6.65
N ASN A 165 -1.23 9.05 7.71
CA ASN A 165 -1.13 7.72 8.25
C ASN A 165 -2.12 6.83 7.51
N LYS A 166 -1.68 5.64 7.11
CA LYS A 166 -2.53 4.64 6.50
C LYS A 166 -2.19 3.28 7.09
N LEU A 167 -3.22 2.60 7.55
CA LEU A 167 -3.11 1.26 8.10
C LEU A 167 -4.00 0.32 7.28
N TYR A 168 -3.41 -0.75 6.74
CA TYR A 168 -4.15 -1.70 5.92
C TYR A 168 -3.69 -3.14 6.08
N ASN A 169 -4.62 -4.07 5.87
CA ASN A 169 -4.30 -5.49 5.83
C ASN A 169 -3.49 -5.81 4.57
N LYS A 170 -2.23 -6.22 4.76
CA LYS A 170 -1.29 -6.47 3.67
C LYS A 170 -1.76 -7.60 2.76
N PHE A 171 -2.37 -8.66 3.33
CA PHE A 171 -2.88 -9.79 2.55
C PHE A 171 -4.01 -9.36 1.60
N VAL A 172 -5.00 -8.64 2.13
CA VAL A 172 -6.12 -8.15 1.31
C VAL A 172 -5.60 -7.19 0.24
N GLN A 173 -4.70 -6.27 0.61
CA GLN A 173 -4.15 -5.29 -0.33
C GLN A 173 -3.33 -5.97 -1.44
N LEU A 174 -2.60 -7.05 -1.13
CA LEU A 174 -1.93 -7.87 -2.13
C LEU A 174 -2.93 -8.49 -3.10
N LEU A 175 -4.00 -9.12 -2.62
CA LEU A 175 -5.04 -9.72 -3.47
C LEU A 175 -5.75 -8.70 -4.37
N GLU A 176 -5.91 -7.46 -3.90
CA GLU A 176 -6.53 -6.37 -4.65
C GLU A 176 -5.55 -5.63 -5.57
N SER A 177 -4.24 -5.82 -5.41
CA SER A 177 -3.22 -5.13 -6.21
C SER A 177 -3.31 -5.51 -7.68
N GLY A 178 -3.09 -4.56 -8.60
CA GLY A 178 -3.17 -4.81 -10.04
C GLY A 178 -2.18 -5.87 -10.53
N GLU A 179 -0.98 -5.94 -9.95
CA GLU A 179 0.05 -6.92 -10.31
C GLU A 179 -0.39 -8.35 -9.97
N VAL A 180 -0.83 -8.56 -8.73
CA VAL A 180 -1.33 -9.86 -8.28
C VAL A 180 -2.68 -10.14 -8.92
N ARG A 181 -3.61 -9.18 -9.05
CA ARG A 181 -4.91 -9.36 -9.73
C ARG A 181 -4.74 -9.76 -11.19
N ASN A 182 -3.79 -9.16 -11.91
CA ASN A 182 -3.50 -9.49 -13.32
C ASN A 182 -2.78 -10.84 -13.48
N GLN A 183 -2.07 -11.32 -12.46
CA GLN A 183 -1.45 -12.66 -12.46
C GLN A 183 -2.42 -13.74 -11.95
N LEU A 184 -3.20 -13.43 -10.91
CA LEU A 184 -4.26 -14.25 -10.33
C LEU A 184 -5.38 -14.57 -11.29
N THR A 185 -5.71 -13.61 -12.17
CA THR A 185 -6.64 -13.85 -13.28
C THR A 185 -6.19 -15.01 -14.14
N SER A 186 -4.89 -15.32 -14.21
CA SER A 186 -4.35 -16.47 -14.94
C SER A 186 -4.11 -17.71 -14.07
N LYS A 187 -3.66 -17.59 -12.81
CA LYS A 187 -3.26 -18.74 -11.98
C LYS A 187 -3.52 -18.54 -10.48
N LEU A 188 -4.73 -18.87 -10.03
CA LEU A 188 -5.08 -19.00 -8.62
C LEU A 188 -4.12 -19.92 -7.83
N SER A 189 -3.48 -20.87 -8.51
CA SER A 189 -2.45 -21.74 -7.95
C SER A 189 -1.22 -21.00 -7.44
N GLU A 190 -0.89 -19.81 -7.96
CA GLU A 190 0.30 -19.05 -7.53
C GLU A 190 0.13 -18.37 -6.16
N LEU A 191 -1.11 -18.22 -5.67
CA LEU A 191 -1.36 -17.87 -4.26
C LEU A 191 -1.17 -19.06 -3.31
N VAL A 192 -1.41 -20.27 -3.79
CA VAL A 192 -1.24 -21.51 -3.01
C VAL A 192 0.21 -21.97 -3.04
N MET A 193 0.90 -21.76 -4.16
CA MET A 193 2.28 -22.13 -4.40
C MET A 193 3.00 -21.00 -5.17
N PRO A 194 3.60 -20.03 -4.47
CA PRO A 194 4.24 -18.89 -5.11
C PRO A 194 5.44 -19.35 -5.95
N THR A 195 5.46 -18.92 -7.21
CA THR A 195 6.58 -19.16 -8.16
C THR A 195 7.67 -18.11 -8.05
N SER A 196 7.36 -16.94 -7.46
CA SER A 196 8.34 -15.93 -7.07
C SER A 196 8.94 -16.27 -5.71
N GLN A 197 10.27 -16.43 -5.67
CA GLN A 197 11.02 -16.79 -4.47
C GLN A 197 10.83 -15.76 -3.34
N GLN A 198 10.95 -14.46 -3.64
CA GLN A 198 10.84 -13.39 -2.64
C GLN A 198 9.44 -13.27 -2.04
N PHE A 199 8.40 -13.45 -2.87
CA PHE A 199 7.01 -13.47 -2.41
C PHE A 199 6.74 -14.71 -1.55
N GLY A 200 7.25 -15.89 -1.97
CA GLY A 200 7.15 -17.12 -1.20
C GLY A 200 7.85 -17.04 0.15
N GLU A 201 9.06 -16.50 0.22
CA GLU A 201 9.79 -16.31 1.47
C GLU A 201 9.06 -15.37 2.43
N THR A 202 8.50 -14.25 1.93
CA THR A 202 7.69 -13.33 2.75
C THR A 202 6.43 -14.00 3.29
N LEU A 203 5.70 -14.73 2.43
CA LEU A 203 4.50 -15.46 2.84
C LEU A 203 4.83 -16.55 3.85
N VAL A 204 5.94 -17.28 3.68
CA VAL A 204 6.37 -18.34 4.60
C VAL A 204 6.79 -17.77 5.95
N ALA A 205 7.57 -16.69 5.97
CA ALA A 205 8.01 -16.02 7.20
C ALA A 205 6.83 -15.51 8.04
N CYS A 206 5.75 -15.09 7.37
CA CYS A 206 4.58 -14.50 8.03
C CYS A 206 3.36 -15.43 8.02
N ARG A 207 3.52 -16.71 7.63
CA ARG A 207 2.39 -17.62 7.39
C ARG A 207 1.50 -17.79 8.61
N ASN A 208 2.08 -17.74 9.81
CA ASN A 208 1.41 -17.99 11.07
C ASN A 208 0.74 -16.74 11.64
N GLU A 209 1.12 -15.54 11.17
CA GLU A 209 0.75 -14.26 11.76
C GLU A 209 0.47 -13.26 10.64
N GLY A 210 -0.81 -12.91 10.45
CA GLY A 210 -1.21 -11.92 9.45
C GLY A 210 -0.66 -10.54 9.77
N LEU A 211 -0.45 -9.76 8.71
CA LEU A 211 0.20 -8.46 8.80
C LEU A 211 -0.72 -7.31 8.42
N MET A 212 -0.68 -6.26 9.24
CA MET A 212 -1.02 -4.91 8.79
C MET A 212 0.25 -4.22 8.33
N ARG A 213 0.10 -3.33 7.36
CA ARG A 213 1.14 -2.36 7.00
C ARG A 213 0.72 -1.00 7.49
N LEU A 214 1.61 -0.36 8.25
CA LEU A 214 1.58 1.06 8.51
C LEU A 214 2.36 1.76 7.40
N GLU A 215 1.73 2.68 6.71
CA GLU A 215 2.29 3.50 5.63
C GLU A 215 2.08 4.96 6.02
N LEU A 216 3.18 5.70 6.18
CA LEU A 216 3.17 7.11 6.52
C LEU A 216 3.67 7.92 5.32
N THR A 217 2.79 8.71 4.72
CA THR A 217 3.18 9.69 3.70
C THR A 217 3.62 10.96 4.40
N VAL A 218 4.91 11.30 4.28
CA VAL A 218 5.49 12.53 4.82
C VAL A 218 5.40 13.61 3.74
N HIS A 219 4.54 14.61 3.94
CA HIS A 219 4.36 15.72 2.99
C HIS A 219 5.44 16.79 3.18
N SER A 220 6.67 16.45 2.80
CA SER A 220 7.83 17.34 2.88
C SER A 220 8.56 17.43 1.54
N PRO A 221 9.05 18.63 1.15
CA PRO A 221 9.85 18.80 -0.06
C PRO A 221 11.29 18.29 0.08
N GLU A 222 11.66 17.79 1.26
CA GLU A 222 12.98 17.27 1.59
C GLU A 222 12.82 15.95 2.36
N LEU A 223 13.77 15.02 2.18
CA LEU A 223 13.82 13.83 3.02
C LEU A 223 14.27 14.23 4.43
N LYS A 224 13.51 13.82 5.45
CA LYS A 224 13.92 14.01 6.84
C LYS A 224 15.03 13.03 7.23
N GLU A 225 15.77 13.38 8.27
CA GLU A 225 16.82 12.52 8.82
C GLU A 225 16.26 11.14 9.22
N VAL A 226 17.12 10.12 9.18
CA VAL A 226 16.77 8.73 9.52
C VAL A 226 16.11 8.65 10.91
N GLU A 227 16.67 9.38 11.88
CA GLU A 227 16.16 9.43 13.26
C GLU A 227 14.74 10.00 13.32
N TRP A 228 14.46 11.07 12.58
CA TRP A 228 13.13 11.68 12.55
C TRP A 228 12.09 10.72 11.97
N ASN A 229 12.39 10.07 10.84
CA ASN A 229 11.49 9.08 10.24
C ASN A 229 11.27 7.86 11.14
N THR A 230 12.32 7.43 11.83
CA THR A 230 12.25 6.32 12.79
C THR A 230 11.32 6.68 13.94
N ASN A 231 11.51 7.85 14.55
CA ASN A 231 10.67 8.34 15.65
C ASN A 231 9.21 8.51 15.21
N LEU A 232 8.96 9.01 13.99
CA LEU A 232 7.61 9.16 13.47
C LEU A 232 6.86 7.81 13.43
N ILE A 233 7.48 6.75 12.90
CA ILE A 233 6.90 5.40 12.87
C ILE A 233 6.70 4.88 14.29
N VAL A 234 7.73 4.95 15.14
CA VAL A 234 7.68 4.45 16.53
C VAL A 234 6.58 5.13 17.32
N ASN A 235 6.48 6.46 17.27
CA ASN A 235 5.45 7.23 17.98
C ASN A 235 4.05 6.88 17.46
N THR A 236 3.90 6.67 16.15
CA THR A 236 2.61 6.24 15.57
C THR A 236 2.21 4.85 16.05
N LEU A 237 3.16 3.93 16.17
CA LEU A 237 2.91 2.59 16.70
C LEU A 237 2.62 2.59 18.20
N GLU A 238 3.33 3.41 18.96
CA GLU A 238 3.09 3.59 20.39
C GLU A 238 1.68 4.16 20.62
N PHE A 239 1.27 5.15 19.83
CA PHE A 239 -0.10 5.65 19.83
C PHE A 239 -1.12 4.54 19.53
N LEU A 240 -0.83 3.65 18.56
CA LEU A 240 -1.70 2.52 18.22
C LEU A 240 -1.56 1.31 19.17
N HIS A 241 -0.68 1.35 20.18
CA HIS A 241 -0.35 0.18 20.99
C HIS A 241 -1.53 -0.36 21.80
N ASN A 242 -2.50 0.47 22.17
CA ASN A 242 -3.71 0.02 22.85
C ASN A 242 -4.89 -0.22 21.89
N CYS A 243 -4.67 -0.11 20.58
CA CYS A 243 -5.68 -0.45 19.59
C CYS A 243 -5.90 -1.97 19.60
N ARG A 244 -7.15 -2.39 19.58
CA ARG A 244 -7.50 -3.81 19.56
C ARG A 244 -7.06 -4.46 18.25
N THR A 245 -6.38 -5.60 18.35
CA THR A 245 -5.88 -6.36 17.21
C THR A 245 -6.14 -7.85 17.36
N PHE A 246 -5.98 -8.58 16.26
CA PHE A 246 -6.19 -10.01 16.17
C PHE A 246 -4.98 -10.65 15.51
N ALA A 247 -4.29 -11.59 16.16
CA ALA A 247 -3.37 -12.43 15.40
C ALA A 247 -4.22 -13.37 14.53
N THR A 248 -4.01 -13.38 13.23
CA THR A 248 -4.76 -14.26 12.31
C THR A 248 -3.84 -14.61 11.17
N SER A 249 -3.50 -15.89 10.96
CA SER A 249 -2.63 -16.33 9.87
C SER A 249 -3.18 -15.95 8.49
N TYR A 250 -2.30 -15.82 7.50
CA TYR A 250 -2.73 -15.69 6.10
C TYR A 250 -3.57 -16.89 5.64
N GLU A 251 -3.27 -18.10 6.11
CA GLU A 251 -4.07 -19.30 5.84
C GLU A 251 -5.52 -19.13 6.32
N LYS A 252 -5.74 -18.65 7.54
CA LYS A 252 -7.09 -18.38 8.06
C LYS A 252 -7.81 -17.29 7.26
N GLN A 253 -7.11 -16.22 6.89
CA GLN A 253 -7.68 -15.15 6.06
C GLN A 253 -8.07 -15.67 4.66
N TRP A 254 -7.24 -16.53 4.08
CA TRP A 254 -7.52 -17.20 2.81
C TRP A 254 -8.73 -18.12 2.91
N MET A 255 -8.81 -18.96 3.94
CA MET A 255 -9.97 -19.84 4.15
C MET A 255 -11.26 -19.04 4.34
N ALA A 256 -11.23 -17.94 5.10
CA ALA A 256 -12.37 -17.06 5.25
C ALA A 256 -12.82 -16.44 3.91
N LEU A 257 -11.87 -16.06 3.03
CA LEU A 257 -12.18 -15.61 1.68
C LEU A 257 -12.82 -16.72 0.84
N VAL A 258 -12.25 -17.93 0.85
CA VAL A 258 -12.77 -19.10 0.13
C VAL A 258 -14.18 -19.46 0.59
N ASP A 259 -14.44 -19.44 1.89
CA ASP A 259 -15.76 -19.72 2.46
C ASP A 259 -16.78 -18.65 2.03
N GLN A 260 -16.41 -17.37 2.02
CA GLN A 260 -17.31 -16.31 1.54
C GLN A 260 -17.62 -16.45 0.04
N ILE A 261 -16.63 -16.82 -0.76
CA ILE A 261 -16.79 -17.13 -2.19
C ILE A 261 -17.75 -18.31 -2.38
N HIS A 262 -17.51 -19.40 -1.65
CA HIS A 262 -18.31 -20.61 -1.79
C HIS A 262 -19.78 -20.36 -1.41
N ASN A 263 -20.00 -19.55 -0.38
CA ASN A 263 -21.32 -19.28 0.17
C ASN A 263 -22.08 -18.12 -0.52
N LYS A 264 -21.42 -17.29 -1.34
CA LYS A 264 -22.06 -16.14 -2.03
C LYS A 264 -21.80 -16.15 -3.55
N HIS A 265 -22.80 -16.62 -4.29
CA HIS A 265 -23.06 -16.39 -5.72
C HIS A 265 -21.84 -16.32 -6.66
N THR A 266 -21.23 -17.47 -6.94
CA THR A 266 -20.52 -17.65 -8.21
C THR A 266 -21.55 -17.76 -9.33
N LEU A 267 -21.60 -16.77 -10.24
CA LEU A 267 -22.44 -16.84 -11.44
C LEU A 267 -21.64 -17.51 -12.55
N CYS A 268 -22.02 -18.72 -12.91
CA CYS A 268 -21.47 -19.42 -14.08
C CYS A 268 -22.43 -19.22 -15.27
N ILE A 269 -21.94 -18.59 -16.34
CA ILE A 269 -22.65 -18.38 -17.60
C ILE A 269 -21.98 -19.24 -18.67
N TYR A 270 -22.72 -20.18 -19.25
CA TYR A 270 -22.25 -20.93 -20.42
C TYR A 270 -22.73 -20.25 -21.70
N PHE A 271 -21.78 -19.84 -22.55
CA PHE A 271 -22.04 -19.22 -23.85
C PHE A 271 -22.07 -20.30 -24.93
N HIS A 272 -23.29 -20.73 -25.29
CA HIS A 272 -23.51 -21.92 -26.11
C HIS A 272 -22.95 -21.80 -27.54
N LYS A 273 -22.87 -20.61 -28.14
CA LYS A 273 -22.38 -20.45 -29.52
C LYS A 273 -20.86 -20.47 -29.59
N GLU A 274 -20.21 -20.00 -28.52
CA GLU A 274 -18.77 -19.82 -28.41
C GLU A 274 -18.09 -20.98 -27.68
N HIS A 275 -18.87 -21.99 -27.23
CA HIS A 275 -18.42 -23.09 -26.38
C HIS A 275 -17.62 -22.64 -25.14
N SER A 276 -17.87 -21.43 -24.66
CA SER A 276 -17.09 -20.81 -23.60
C SER A 276 -17.86 -20.74 -22.28
N LEU A 277 -17.12 -20.84 -21.18
CA LEU A 277 -17.62 -20.73 -19.83
C LEU A 277 -17.15 -19.40 -19.24
N GLY A 278 -18.07 -18.47 -19.06
CA GLY A 278 -17.84 -17.27 -18.26
C GLY A 278 -18.17 -17.56 -16.80
N TYR A 279 -17.29 -17.17 -15.89
CA TYR A 279 -17.66 -17.13 -14.48
C TYR A 279 -17.38 -15.74 -13.91
N CYS A 280 -18.34 -15.22 -13.17
CA CYS A 280 -18.19 -13.98 -12.41
C CYS A 280 -18.00 -14.36 -10.94
N HIS A 281 -16.85 -13.95 -10.40
CA HIS A 281 -16.39 -14.43 -9.10
C HIS A 281 -16.62 -13.44 -7.96
N TRP A 282 -16.88 -12.15 -8.26
CA TRP A 282 -17.05 -11.14 -7.22
C TRP A 282 -17.58 -9.81 -7.75
N PHE A 283 -18.59 -9.27 -7.08
CA PHE A 283 -18.89 -7.83 -7.08
C PHE A 283 -18.44 -7.28 -5.72
N ASN A 284 -17.38 -6.46 -5.67
CA ASN A 284 -17.12 -5.70 -4.46
C ASN A 284 -18.20 -4.60 -4.37
N LYS A 285 -19.23 -4.84 -3.56
CA LYS A 285 -20.38 -3.92 -3.42
C LYS A 285 -19.94 -2.52 -2.95
N THR A 286 -18.85 -2.45 -2.20
CA THR A 286 -18.34 -1.23 -1.58
C THR A 286 -17.49 -0.43 -2.56
N THR A 287 -16.53 -1.06 -3.25
CA THR A 287 -15.65 -0.38 -4.21
C THR A 287 -16.20 -0.31 -5.63
N LYS A 288 -17.28 -1.05 -5.92
CA LYS A 288 -17.90 -1.21 -7.25
C LYS A 288 -16.96 -1.79 -8.32
N GLU A 289 -15.82 -2.33 -7.93
CA GLU A 289 -14.92 -3.00 -8.85
C GLU A 289 -15.43 -4.41 -9.19
N ILE A 290 -15.41 -4.75 -10.48
CA ILE A 290 -15.80 -6.06 -11.00
C ILE A 290 -14.55 -6.77 -11.51
N SER A 291 -14.23 -7.94 -10.96
CA SER A 291 -13.29 -8.85 -11.60
C SER A 291 -14.07 -9.86 -12.46
N GLN A 292 -14.14 -9.62 -13.77
CA GLN A 292 -14.72 -10.56 -14.73
C GLN A 292 -13.63 -11.45 -15.33
N LYS A 293 -13.92 -12.74 -15.53
CA LYS A 293 -13.06 -13.65 -16.31
C LYS A 293 -13.86 -14.33 -17.41
N TRP A 294 -13.19 -14.49 -18.55
CA TRP A 294 -13.63 -15.29 -19.69
C TRP A 294 -12.79 -16.55 -19.73
N LEU A 295 -13.42 -17.72 -19.74
CA LEU A 295 -12.74 -18.98 -20.06
C LEU A 295 -13.31 -19.47 -21.39
N ALA A 296 -12.55 -19.33 -22.47
CA ALA A 296 -12.82 -20.10 -23.68
C ALA A 296 -12.30 -21.52 -23.41
N ILE A 297 -13.19 -22.51 -23.49
CA ILE A 297 -12.84 -23.93 -23.50
C ILE A 297 -12.74 -24.36 -24.96
#